data_AF-A0A8E2JMQ5-F1
#
_entry.id   AF-A0A8E2JMQ5-F1
#
_cell.length_a   1.000
_cell.length_b   1.000
_cell.length_c   1.000
_cell.angle_alpha   90.00
_cell.angle_beta   90.00
_cell.angle_gamma   90.00
#
_symmetry.space_group_name_H-M   'P 1'
#
loop_
_entity.id
_entity.type
_entity.pdbx_description
1 polymer ?
#
loop_
_entity_poly.entity_id
_entity_poly.type
_entity_poly.pdbx_seq_one_letter_code
_entity_poly.pdbx_strand_id
1 'polypeptide(L)'
;FILLNNPVLSGMLAYALTGPVQRAGLSVAREALQITVVAHLYNALRQTGHLTNLWPDLEYLIDYSTPKRMFVGAAPANAKDFLTRIELVCG
;
A
#
# COMPACT_ATOMS: atom_id res chain seq x y z
N PHE A 1 -19.48 -5.85 30.58
CA PHE A 1 -20.01 -5.14 31.76
C PHE A 1 -18.96 -4.23 32.43
N ILE A 2 -17.75 -4.73 32.74
CA ILE A 2 -16.73 -3.97 33.51
C ILE A 2 -16.15 -2.74 32.78
N LEU A 3 -15.87 -2.83 31.47
CA LEU A 3 -15.34 -1.70 30.67
C LEU A 3 -16.38 -0.57 30.48
N LEU A 4 -17.66 -0.92 30.29
CA LEU A 4 -18.73 0.06 30.08
C LEU A 4 -19.05 0.90 31.34
N ASN A 5 -18.74 0.38 32.53
CA ASN A 5 -19.05 1.03 33.81
C ASN A 5 -17.86 1.75 34.46
N ASN A 6 -16.65 1.67 33.88
CA ASN A 6 -15.44 2.29 34.43
C ASN A 6 -14.69 3.08 33.35
N PRO A 7 -14.97 4.38 33.19
CA PRO A 7 -14.38 5.20 32.11
C PRO A 7 -12.86 5.31 32.21
N VAL A 8 -12.31 5.30 33.43
CA VAL A 8 -10.85 5.35 33.67
C VAL A 8 -10.16 4.09 33.16
N LEU A 9 -10.72 2.91 33.46
CA LEU A 9 -10.19 1.63 32.97
C LEU A 9 -10.26 1.55 31.44
N SER A 10 -11.38 2.00 30.86
CA SER A 10 -11.56 2.05 29.41
C SER A 10 -10.58 3.00 28.72
N GLY A 11 -10.31 4.16 29.32
CA GLY A 11 -9.29 5.11 28.82
C GLY A 11 -7.88 4.53 28.86
N MET A 12 -7.51 3.86 29.96
CA MET A 12 -6.22 3.19 30.08
C MET A 12 -6.07 2.04 29.06
N LEU A 13 -7.12 1.25 28.85
CA LEU A 13 -7.12 0.18 27.86
C LEU A 13 -6.98 0.72 26.43
N ALA A 14 -7.73 1.77 26.09
CA ALA A 14 -7.64 2.41 24.79
C ALA A 14 -6.23 2.96 24.51
N TYR A 15 -5.61 3.59 25.52
CA TYR A 15 -4.24 4.08 25.43
C TYR A 15 -3.21 2.94 25.28
N ALA A 16 -3.40 1.85 26.01
CA ALA A 16 -2.53 0.67 25.89
C ALA A 16 -2.61 0.02 24.51
N LEU A 17 -3.77 0.11 23.83
CA LEU A 17 -3.99 -0.48 22.51
C LEU A 17 -3.57 0.45 21.35
N THR A 18 -3.67 1.77 21.51
CA THR A 18 -3.35 2.71 20.41
C THR A 18 -1.91 2.60 19.93
N GLY A 19 -0.93 2.49 20.83
CA GLY A 19 0.48 2.37 20.44
C GLY A 19 0.78 1.13 19.58
N PRO A 20 0.43 -0.09 20.04
CA PRO A 20 0.56 -1.31 19.23
C PRO A 20 -0.19 -1.25 17.90
N VAL A 21 -1.44 -0.75 17.90
CA VAL A 21 -2.24 -0.62 16.67
C VAL A 21 -1.60 0.33 15.68
N GLN A 22 -1.05 1.47 16.14
CA GLN A 22 -0.32 2.40 15.28
C GLN A 22 0.93 1.76 14.67
N ARG A 23 1.72 1.02 15.45
CA ARG A 23 2.91 0.32 14.94
C ARG A 23 2.55 -0.77 13.94
N ALA A 24 1.51 -1.55 14.21
CA ALA A 24 1.01 -2.55 13.29
C ALA A 24 0.53 -1.90 11.98
N GLY A 25 -0.23 -0.82 12.07
CA GLY A 25 -0.68 -0.03 10.92
C GLY A 25 0.48 0.50 10.08
N LEU A 26 1.54 1.01 10.72
CA LEU A 26 2.75 1.47 10.03
C LEU A 26 3.51 0.32 9.34
N SER A 27 3.59 -0.86 9.94
CA SER A 27 4.21 -2.04 9.31
C SER A 27 3.44 -2.45 8.06
N VAL A 28 2.12 -2.58 8.18
CA VAL A 28 1.24 -2.95 7.07
C VAL A 28 1.30 -1.90 5.95
N ALA A 29 1.30 -0.61 6.29
CA ALA A 29 1.44 0.46 5.32
C ALA A 29 2.81 0.44 4.61
N ARG A 30 3.90 0.17 5.34
CA ARG A 30 5.25 0.04 4.79
C ARG A 30 5.33 -1.13 3.79
N GLU A 31 4.82 -2.29 4.16
CA GLU A 31 4.81 -3.47 3.30
C GLU A 31 3.94 -3.25 2.05
N ALA A 32 2.77 -2.62 2.21
CA ALA A 32 1.91 -2.23 1.10
C ALA A 32 2.58 -1.21 0.16
N LEU A 33 3.36 -0.27 0.71
CA LEU A 33 4.13 0.69 -0.09
C LEU A 33 5.23 -0.03 -0.89
N GLN A 34 5.93 -0.99 -0.30
CA GLN A 34 6.95 -1.78 -0.99
C GLN A 34 6.38 -2.54 -2.19
N ILE A 35 5.23 -3.21 -2.01
CA ILE A 35 4.54 -3.90 -3.11
C ILE A 35 4.15 -2.91 -4.20
N THR A 36 3.70 -1.71 -3.82
CA THR A 36 3.33 -0.67 -4.79
C THR A 36 4.54 -0.18 -5.60
N VAL A 37 5.69 0.06 -4.96
CA VAL A 37 6.94 0.44 -5.66
C VAL A 37 7.34 -0.65 -6.67
N VAL A 38 7.25 -1.92 -6.28
CA VAL A 38 7.54 -3.05 -7.18
C VAL A 38 6.56 -3.09 -8.36
N ALA A 39 5.27 -2.80 -8.13
CA ALA A 39 4.27 -2.72 -9.20
C ALA A 39 4.56 -1.58 -10.20
N HIS A 40 5.00 -0.41 -9.73
CA HIS A 40 5.43 0.70 -10.60
C HIS A 40 6.67 0.34 -11.43
N LEU A 41 7.66 -0.29 -10.80
CA LEU A 41 8.87 -0.74 -11.49
C LEU A 41 8.55 -1.81 -12.53
N TYR A 42 7.72 -2.79 -12.18
CA TYR A 42 7.26 -3.83 -13.09
C TYR A 42 6.57 -3.23 -14.31
N ASN A 43 5.60 -2.33 -14.11
CA ASN A 43 4.92 -1.65 -15.21
C ASN A 43 5.90 -0.89 -16.13
N ALA A 44 6.88 -0.19 -15.54
CA ALA A 44 7.89 0.53 -16.30
C ALA A 44 8.79 -0.41 -17.14
N LEU A 45 9.25 -1.52 -16.55
CA LEU A 45 10.08 -2.51 -17.24
C LEU A 45 9.32 -3.24 -18.36
N ARG A 46 8.02 -3.51 -18.15
CA ARG A 46 7.14 -4.09 -19.18
C ARG A 46 7.00 -3.16 -20.38
N GLN A 47 6.77 -1.87 -20.14
CA GLN A 47 6.55 -0.90 -21.22
C GLN A 47 7.82 -0.50 -21.97
N THR A 48 8.98 -0.54 -21.30
CA THR A 48 10.27 -0.26 -21.93
C THR A 48 10.87 -1.47 -22.65
N GLY A 49 10.22 -2.63 -22.60
CA GLY A 49 10.70 -3.86 -23.23
C GLY A 49 11.85 -4.53 -22.48
N HIS A 50 12.20 -4.06 -21.28
CA HIS A 50 13.24 -4.67 -20.44
C HIS A 50 12.74 -5.89 -19.66
N LEU A 51 11.43 -6.13 -19.63
CA LEU A 51 10.83 -7.31 -19.04
C LEU A 51 9.78 -7.91 -19.98
N THR A 52 10.09 -9.06 -20.57
CA THR A 52 9.20 -9.82 -21.46
C THR A 52 8.31 -10.81 -20.72
N ASN A 53 8.77 -11.32 -19.58
CA ASN A 53 8.03 -12.28 -18.77
C ASN A 53 7.00 -11.58 -17.87
N LEU A 54 5.87 -12.25 -17.67
CA LEU A 54 4.85 -11.84 -16.70
C LEU A 54 5.22 -12.37 -15.32
N TRP A 55 4.91 -11.61 -14.27
CA TRP A 55 5.00 -12.07 -12.89
C TRP A 55 3.59 -12.35 -12.37
N PRO A 56 3.12 -13.62 -12.38
CA PRO A 56 1.72 -13.95 -12.14
C PRO A 56 1.20 -13.42 -10.80
N ASP A 57 2.02 -13.49 -9.75
CA ASP A 57 1.66 -13.00 -8.42
C ASP A 57 1.44 -11.48 -8.41
N LEU A 58 2.25 -10.75 -9.17
CA LEU A 58 2.16 -9.30 -9.25
C LEU A 58 0.99 -8.85 -10.14
N GLU A 59 0.74 -9.56 -11.24
CA GLU A 59 -0.47 -9.37 -12.06
C GLU A 59 -1.74 -9.60 -11.25
N TYR A 60 -1.77 -10.69 -10.47
CA TYR A 60 -2.87 -10.98 -9.54
C TYR A 60 -3.04 -9.87 -8.50
N LEU A 61 -1.95 -9.39 -7.90
CA LEU A 61 -1.99 -8.31 -6.91
C LEU A 61 -2.48 -6.98 -7.49
N ILE A 62 -2.08 -6.65 -8.72
CA ILE A 62 -2.50 -5.45 -9.44
C ILE A 62 -3.99 -5.50 -9.76
N ASP A 63 -4.50 -6.65 -10.19
CA ASP A 63 -5.92 -6.87 -10.46
C ASP A 63 -6.75 -6.83 -9.16
N TYR A 64 -6.31 -7.57 -8.14
CA TYR A 64 -6.99 -7.67 -6.84
C TYR A 64 -7.03 -6.36 -6.06
N SER A 65 -5.90 -5.64 -5.96
CA SER A 65 -5.79 -4.43 -5.13
C SER A 65 -6.43 -3.19 -5.77
N THR A 66 -7.04 -3.35 -6.95
CA THR A 66 -7.54 -2.30 -7.84
C THR A 66 -6.43 -1.34 -8.30
N PRO A 67 -6.23 -1.14 -9.63
CA PRO A 67 -5.25 -0.19 -10.17
C PRO A 67 -5.37 1.24 -9.61
N LYS A 68 -6.57 1.61 -9.13
CA LYS A 68 -6.84 2.89 -8.48
C LYS A 68 -5.99 3.14 -7.24
N ARG A 69 -5.75 2.13 -6.41
CA ARG A 69 -4.96 2.27 -5.17
C ARG A 69 -3.46 2.19 -5.42
N MET A 70 -3.02 1.33 -6.34
CA MET A 70 -1.59 1.17 -6.63
C MET A 70 -1.00 2.26 -7.54
N PHE A 71 -1.78 2.80 -8.49
CA PHE A 71 -1.27 3.71 -9.51
C PHE A 71 -1.97 5.09 -9.53
N VAL A 72 -2.72 5.43 -8.47
CA VAL A 72 -3.52 6.67 -8.40
C VAL A 72 -4.47 6.79 -9.60
N GLY A 73 -5.27 5.75 -9.82
CA GLY A 73 -6.21 5.65 -10.93
C GLY A 73 -5.98 4.43 -11.83
N ALA A 74 -4.95 4.49 -12.65
CA ALA A 74 -4.58 3.44 -13.61
C ALA A 74 -3.07 3.39 -13.80
N ALA A 75 -2.56 2.23 -14.22
CA ALA A 75 -1.14 2.07 -14.54
C ALA A 75 -0.72 3.11 -15.59
N PRO A 76 0.37 3.86 -15.36
CA PRO A 76 0.82 4.87 -16.32
C PRO A 76 1.22 4.20 -17.63
N ALA A 77 0.74 4.71 -18.77
CA ALA A 77 1.02 4.18 -20.10
C ALA A 77 2.18 4.91 -20.83
N ASN A 78 2.66 6.01 -20.24
CA ASN A 78 3.76 6.80 -20.79
C ASN A 78 4.92 6.83 -19.80
N ALA A 79 6.14 6.70 -20.32
CA ALA A 79 7.34 6.75 -19.50
C ALA A 79 7.52 8.04 -18.69
N LYS A 80 6.97 9.16 -19.18
CA LYS A 80 7.00 10.46 -18.50
C LYS A 80 6.20 10.45 -17.19
N ASP A 81 5.19 9.59 -17.09
CA ASP A 81 4.27 9.57 -15.97
C ASP A 81 4.72 8.62 -14.85
N PHE A 82 5.72 7.76 -15.08
CA PHE A 82 6.17 6.75 -14.11
C PHE A 82 6.62 7.38 -12.80
N LEU A 83 7.52 8.37 -12.87
CA LEU A 83 8.06 9.05 -11.69
C LEU A 83 6.99 9.87 -10.98
N THR A 84 6.19 10.64 -11.72
CA THR A 84 5.13 11.45 -11.12
C THR A 84 4.10 10.58 -10.39
N ARG A 85 3.77 9.40 -10.92
CA ARG A 85 2.79 8.50 -10.31
C ARG A 85 3.29 7.86 -9.04
N ILE A 86 4.56 7.44 -8.99
CA ILE A 86 5.14 6.86 -7.77
C ILE A 86 5.31 7.91 -6.68
N GLU A 87 5.70 9.14 -7.04
CA GLU A 87 5.76 10.28 -6.12
C GLU A 87 4.39 10.57 -5.49
N LEU A 88 3.32 10.59 -6.30
CA LEU A 88 1.96 10.80 -5.80
C LEU A 88 1.47 9.70 -4.83
N VAL A 89 1.95 8.45 -4.99
CA VAL A 89 1.60 7.37 -4.06
C VAL A 89 2.42 7.45 -2.77
N CYS A 90 3.69 7.84 -2.87
CA CYS A 90 4.61 7.84 -1.74
C CYS A 90 4.47 9.09 -0.86
N GLY A 91 3.99 10.20 -1.42
CA GLY A 91 3.84 11.48 -0.72
C GLY A 91 5.10 12.34 -0.80
#